data_AF-A0A3M1A3Q3-F1
#
_entry.id   AF-A0A3M1A3Q3-F1
#
_cell.length_a   1.000
_cell.length_b   1.000
_cell.length_c   1.000
_cell.angle_alpha   90.00
_cell.angle_beta   90.00
_cell.angle_gamma   90.00
#
_symmetry.space_group_name_H-M   'P 1'
#
loop_
_entity.id
_entity.type
_entity.pdbx_description
1 polymer ?
#
loop_
_entity_poly.entity_id
_entity_poly.type
_entity_poly.pdbx_seq_one_letter_code
_entity_poly.pdbx_strand_id
1 'polypeptide(L)'
;MSLNLRFLNFFVPLNFNHKLSDYLWKKIKIMTRLLNQKIPLIIEICFVIETGLIVAYFADFMLHNPFQKLFDLDAEANLPTYFSSIQLLLVAFFLGVFARKNFNPAQRHTWTLWVLPVLFLFLSLDEFISLHEFLGSLTDVFLPGGSRDHTIFAVTGLWMFILGIPFILFLASIMISMSKYLKKVPGVWFKFNCGFALYLSGALGVEILGNFTRPGTWGYVLQVAFEEGLEMLGVTFILWAVFNLVKFYGFRIEIRPYLNE
;
A
#
# COMPACT_ATOMS: atom_id res chain seq x y z
N MET A 1 -16.69 2.34 -19.93
CA MET A 1 -16.75 1.36 -21.05
C MET A 1 -17.31 0.05 -20.51
N SER A 2 -18.58 -0.27 -20.79
CA SER A 2 -19.22 -1.50 -20.30
C SER A 2 -18.78 -2.70 -21.14
N LEU A 3 -17.96 -3.59 -20.60
CA LEU A 3 -17.59 -4.83 -21.28
C LEU A 3 -18.83 -5.73 -21.43
N ASN A 4 -19.24 -5.92 -22.68
CA ASN A 4 -20.41 -6.71 -23.05
C ASN A 4 -20.04 -8.20 -22.97
N LEU A 5 -20.52 -8.86 -21.91
CA LEU A 5 -20.20 -10.25 -21.54
C LEU A 5 -20.60 -11.32 -22.58
N ARG A 6 -21.25 -10.94 -23.69
CA ARG A 6 -21.64 -11.86 -24.77
C ARG A 6 -20.46 -12.39 -25.59
N PHE A 7 -19.32 -11.70 -25.63
CA PHE A 7 -18.16 -12.13 -26.42
C PHE A 7 -17.41 -13.35 -25.84
N LEU A 8 -17.56 -13.64 -24.55
CA LEU A 8 -16.86 -14.76 -23.89
C LEU A 8 -17.49 -16.14 -24.15
N ASN A 9 -18.72 -16.19 -24.69
CA ASN A 9 -19.38 -17.45 -25.03
C ASN A 9 -18.80 -18.15 -26.27
N PHE A 10 -17.89 -17.49 -27.01
CA PHE A 10 -17.37 -18.02 -28.27
C PHE A 10 -16.11 -18.89 -28.12
N PHE A 11 -15.41 -18.82 -26.97
CA PHE A 11 -14.10 -19.45 -26.78
C PHE A 11 -14.04 -20.64 -25.82
N VAL A 12 -15.19 -21.13 -25.30
CA VAL A 12 -15.22 -22.29 -24.40
C VAL A 12 -15.72 -23.51 -25.17
N PRO A 13 -14.87 -24.51 -25.50
CA PRO A 13 -15.32 -25.74 -26.13
C PRO A 13 -16.27 -26.52 -25.19
N LEU A 14 -17.33 -27.07 -25.78
CA LEU A 14 -18.50 -27.73 -25.17
C LEU A 14 -18.24 -29.02 -24.36
N ASN A 15 -17.04 -29.25 -23.84
CA ASN A 15 -16.75 -30.48 -23.07
C ASN A 15 -15.95 -30.23 -21.78
N PHE A 16 -16.16 -29.08 -21.14
CA PHE A 16 -15.61 -28.81 -19.81
C PHE A 16 -16.54 -29.37 -18.72
N ASN A 17 -15.96 -30.18 -17.82
CA ASN A 17 -16.61 -30.72 -16.63
C ASN A 17 -17.47 -29.63 -15.95
N HIS A 18 -18.78 -29.87 -15.80
CA HIS A 18 -19.77 -28.86 -15.40
C HIS A 18 -19.34 -28.07 -14.14
N LYS A 19 -18.72 -28.76 -13.17
CA LYS A 19 -18.15 -28.17 -11.94
C LYS A 19 -17.00 -27.20 -12.19
N LEU A 20 -16.12 -27.49 -13.14
CA LEU A 20 -15.00 -26.62 -13.50
C LEU A 20 -15.51 -25.37 -14.24
N SER A 21 -16.54 -25.52 -15.08
CA SER A 21 -17.20 -24.39 -15.73
C SER A 21 -17.84 -23.45 -14.70
N ASP A 22 -18.60 -23.98 -13.74
CA ASP A 22 -19.27 -23.19 -12.70
C ASP A 22 -18.27 -22.48 -11.79
N TYR A 23 -17.15 -23.14 -11.46
CA TYR A 23 -16.05 -22.55 -10.70
C TYR A 23 -15.39 -21.37 -11.44
N LEU A 24 -15.08 -21.55 -12.72
CA LEU A 24 -14.49 -20.52 -13.57
C LEU A 24 -15.47 -19.36 -13.77
N TRP A 25 -16.75 -19.63 -14.02
CA TRP A 25 -17.79 -18.61 -14.12
C TRP A 25 -17.95 -17.83 -12.81
N LYS A 26 -17.87 -18.49 -11.65
CA LYS A 26 -17.91 -17.82 -10.35
C LYS A 26 -16.68 -16.92 -10.16
N LYS A 27 -15.48 -17.36 -10.54
CA LYS A 27 -14.27 -16.52 -10.52
C LYS A 27 -14.35 -15.34 -11.48
N ILE A 28 -14.79 -15.55 -12.72
CA ILE A 28 -14.96 -14.51 -13.75
C ILE A 28 -16.01 -13.48 -13.29
N LYS A 29 -17.11 -13.92 -12.67
CA LYS A 29 -18.16 -13.04 -12.15
C LYS A 29 -17.71 -12.24 -10.93
N ILE A 30 -16.85 -12.83 -10.08
CA ILE A 30 -16.18 -12.11 -9.01
C ILE A 30 -15.22 -11.08 -9.62
N MET A 31 -14.33 -11.49 -10.52
CA MET A 31 -13.35 -10.62 -11.17
C MET A 31 -14.00 -9.45 -11.92
N THR A 32 -15.08 -9.69 -12.66
CA THR A 32 -15.85 -8.63 -13.32
C THR A 32 -16.57 -7.71 -12.32
N ARG A 33 -17.06 -8.21 -11.17
CA ARG A 33 -17.56 -7.34 -10.08
C ARG A 33 -16.45 -6.54 -9.40
N LEU A 34 -15.23 -7.08 -9.30
CA LEU A 34 -14.06 -6.35 -8.79
C LEU A 34 -13.71 -5.19 -9.72
N LEU A 35 -13.75 -5.43 -11.03
CA LEU A 35 -13.41 -4.47 -12.09
C LEU A 35 -14.53 -3.44 -12.37
N ASN A 36 -15.80 -3.77 -12.11
CA ASN A 36 -16.93 -2.86 -12.34
C ASN A 36 -17.23 -1.89 -11.18
N GLN A 37 -16.45 -1.90 -10.09
CA GLN A 37 -16.56 -0.85 -9.08
C GLN A 37 -15.97 0.44 -9.66
N LYS A 38 -16.78 1.50 -9.73
CA LYS A 38 -16.28 2.83 -10.10
C LYS A 38 -15.09 3.18 -9.22
N ILE A 39 -13.97 3.54 -9.84
CA ILE A 39 -12.80 4.05 -9.13
C ILE A 39 -13.22 5.36 -8.46
N PRO A 40 -13.05 5.51 -7.14
CA PRO A 40 -13.32 6.77 -6.47
C PRO A 40 -12.37 7.86 -6.99
N LEU A 41 -12.86 9.10 -7.11
CA LEU A 41 -12.05 10.24 -7.58
C LEU A 41 -10.73 10.40 -6.79
N ILE A 42 -10.75 10.17 -5.47
CA ILE A 42 -9.56 10.20 -4.62
C ILE A 42 -8.47 9.22 -5.08
N ILE A 43 -8.86 8.05 -5.59
CA ILE A 43 -7.94 7.03 -6.08
C ILE A 43 -7.39 7.42 -7.46
N GLU A 44 -8.23 8.01 -8.33
CA GLU A 44 -7.77 8.56 -9.61
C GLU A 44 -6.75 9.68 -9.41
N ILE A 45 -6.98 10.57 -8.44
CA ILE A 45 -6.05 11.64 -8.07
C ILE A 45 -4.72 11.04 -7.57
N CYS A 46 -4.74 10.02 -6.70
CA CYS A 46 -3.51 9.36 -6.26
C CYS A 46 -2.71 8.81 -7.45
N PHE A 47 -3.33 8.06 -8.36
CA PHE A 47 -2.64 7.53 -9.54
C PHE A 47 -2.00 8.61 -10.42
N VAL A 48 -2.70 9.73 -10.62
CA VAL A 48 -2.18 10.86 -11.41
C VAL A 48 -0.97 11.49 -10.72
N ILE A 49 -1.04 11.69 -9.40
CA ILE A 49 0.08 12.25 -8.64
C ILE A 49 1.27 11.29 -8.63
N GLU A 50 1.07 10.00 -8.34
CA GLU A 50 2.11 8.96 -8.36
C GLU A 50 2.84 8.92 -9.71
N THR A 51 2.08 8.87 -10.79
CA THR A 51 2.64 8.88 -12.15
C THR A 51 3.43 10.18 -12.40
N GLY A 52 2.88 11.32 -11.97
CA GLY A 52 3.55 12.61 -12.08
C GLY A 52 4.87 12.67 -11.30
N LEU A 53 4.92 12.14 -10.09
CA LEU A 53 6.11 12.07 -9.25
C LEU A 53 7.19 11.19 -9.87
N ILE A 54 6.83 9.99 -10.35
CA ILE A 54 7.77 9.09 -11.02
C ILE A 54 8.32 9.74 -12.31
N VAL A 55 7.47 10.38 -13.10
CA VAL A 55 7.90 11.09 -14.32
C VAL A 55 8.82 12.27 -13.97
N ALA A 56 8.49 13.04 -12.93
CA ALA A 56 9.31 14.16 -12.47
C ALA A 56 10.68 13.69 -11.98
N TYR A 57 10.74 12.58 -11.23
CA TYR A 57 11.99 11.98 -10.77
C TYR A 57 12.91 11.57 -11.94
N PHE A 58 12.37 10.85 -12.93
CA PHE A 58 13.14 10.49 -14.12
C PHE A 58 13.58 11.71 -14.93
N ALA A 59 12.71 12.72 -15.08
CA ALA A 59 13.03 13.94 -15.80
C ALA A 59 14.14 14.74 -15.09
N ASP A 60 14.09 14.83 -13.76
CA ASP A 60 15.12 15.51 -12.98
C ASP A 60 16.47 14.83 -13.13
N PHE A 61 16.51 13.49 -13.06
CA PHE A 61 17.73 12.71 -13.31
C PHE A 61 18.31 12.93 -14.71
N MET A 62 17.47 12.93 -15.75
CA MET A 62 17.89 13.21 -17.13
C MET A 62 18.48 14.62 -17.29
N LEU A 63 18.03 15.57 -16.47
CA LEU A 63 18.51 16.95 -16.47
C LEU A 63 19.71 17.18 -15.55
N HIS A 64 20.30 16.12 -14.99
CA HIS A 64 21.38 16.17 -14.01
C HIS A 64 20.97 16.77 -12.65
N ASN A 65 19.76 16.43 -12.19
CA ASN A 65 19.22 16.68 -10.86
C ASN A 65 19.11 18.17 -10.42
N PRO A 66 18.66 19.12 -11.26
CA PRO A 66 18.48 20.52 -10.85
C PRO A 66 17.43 20.71 -9.74
N PHE A 67 16.49 19.78 -9.59
CA PHE A 67 15.39 19.81 -8.63
C PHE A 67 15.43 18.63 -7.64
N GLN A 68 16.60 18.06 -7.39
CA GLN A 68 16.75 16.85 -6.57
C GLN A 68 16.02 16.97 -5.23
N LYS A 69 16.19 18.10 -4.53
CA LYS A 69 15.56 18.34 -3.23
C LYS A 69 14.02 18.32 -3.25
N LEU A 70 13.40 18.40 -4.42
CA LEU A 70 11.96 18.47 -4.59
C LEU A 70 11.35 17.14 -5.06
N PHE A 71 12.05 16.40 -5.92
CA PHE A 71 11.51 15.21 -6.61
C PHE A 71 12.29 13.92 -6.36
N ASP A 72 13.37 13.95 -5.59
CA ASP A 72 14.14 12.75 -5.26
C ASP A 72 13.27 11.77 -4.44
N LEU A 73 12.93 10.64 -5.04
CA LEU A 73 12.07 9.66 -4.41
C LEU A 73 12.73 9.01 -3.18
N ASP A 74 14.06 8.99 -3.09
CA ASP A 74 14.84 8.40 -1.98
C ASP A 74 15.13 9.40 -0.86
N ALA A 75 14.70 10.66 -0.99
CA ALA A 75 14.99 11.71 -0.04
C ALA A 75 13.80 12.03 0.86
N GLU A 76 14.09 12.46 2.08
CA GLU A 76 13.10 12.91 3.04
C GLU A 76 12.66 14.37 2.83
N ALA A 77 11.51 14.70 3.42
CA ALA A 77 11.00 16.07 3.52
C ALA A 77 10.81 16.80 2.17
N ASN A 78 10.39 16.07 1.15
CA ASN A 78 10.10 16.61 -0.19
C ASN A 78 8.69 16.24 -0.69
N LEU A 79 8.38 16.56 -1.95
CA LEU A 79 7.03 16.35 -2.48
C LEU A 79 6.58 14.87 -2.46
N PRO A 80 7.38 13.90 -2.97
CA PRO A 80 7.11 12.48 -2.76
C PRO A 80 6.80 12.09 -1.32
N THR A 81 7.68 12.43 -0.37
CA THR A 81 7.51 12.07 1.05
C THR A 81 6.22 12.63 1.64
N TYR A 82 5.91 13.90 1.34
CA TYR A 82 4.67 14.54 1.78
C TYR A 82 3.43 13.83 1.22
N PHE A 83 3.48 13.43 -0.04
CA PHE A 83 2.38 12.72 -0.67
C PHE A 83 2.17 11.33 -0.05
N SER A 84 3.22 10.51 0.06
CA SER A 84 3.20 9.19 0.71
C SER A 84 2.67 9.28 2.14
N SER A 85 3.17 10.25 2.92
CA SER A 85 2.72 10.50 4.29
C SER A 85 1.23 10.84 4.36
N ILE A 86 0.71 11.70 3.46
CA ILE A 86 -0.72 12.03 3.39
C ILE A 86 -1.56 10.81 2.98
N GLN A 87 -1.09 9.98 2.04
CA GLN A 87 -1.80 8.76 1.64
C GLN A 87 -1.94 7.81 2.84
N LEU A 88 -0.86 7.56 3.58
CA LEU A 88 -0.85 6.74 4.79
C LEU A 88 -1.78 7.32 5.87
N LEU A 89 -1.77 8.65 6.07
CA LEU A 89 -2.67 9.33 7.00
C LEU A 89 -4.15 9.16 6.61
N LEU A 90 -4.47 9.24 5.31
CA LEU A 90 -5.83 9.01 4.81
C LEU A 90 -6.27 7.57 5.06
N VAL A 91 -5.39 6.59 4.84
CA VAL A 91 -5.65 5.18 5.20
C VAL A 91 -5.93 5.05 6.69
N ALA A 92 -5.08 5.63 7.54
CA ALA A 92 -5.24 5.64 8.99
C ALA A 92 -6.59 6.24 9.40
N PHE A 93 -6.95 7.39 8.80
CA PHE A 93 -8.22 8.07 9.03
C PHE A 93 -9.43 7.18 8.68
N PHE A 94 -9.49 6.63 7.46
CA PHE A 94 -10.62 5.79 7.06
C PHE A 94 -10.73 4.50 7.87
N LEU A 95 -9.60 3.87 8.21
CA LEU A 95 -9.59 2.72 9.12
C LEU A 95 -10.06 3.13 10.53
N GLY A 96 -9.65 4.29 11.04
CA GLY A 96 -10.06 4.80 12.35
C GLY A 96 -11.56 5.08 12.41
N VAL A 97 -12.11 5.66 11.34
CA VAL A 97 -13.55 5.84 11.15
C VAL A 97 -14.29 4.51 11.17
N PHE A 98 -13.78 3.52 10.43
CA PHE A 98 -14.33 2.17 10.42
C PHE A 98 -14.26 1.50 11.80
N ALA A 99 -13.11 1.60 12.48
CA ALA A 99 -12.88 1.05 13.81
C ALA A 99 -13.85 1.66 14.82
N ARG A 100 -13.97 2.98 14.87
CA ARG A 100 -14.88 3.70 15.77
C ARG A 100 -16.32 3.24 15.65
N LYS A 101 -16.81 2.99 14.43
CA LYS A 101 -18.19 2.52 14.19
C LYS A 101 -18.43 1.07 14.59
N ASN A 102 -17.41 0.22 14.51
CA ASN A 102 -17.52 -1.21 14.77
C ASN A 102 -16.93 -1.63 16.14
N PHE A 103 -16.49 -0.66 16.93
CA PHE A 103 -15.90 -0.87 18.23
C PHE A 103 -16.97 -1.11 19.30
N ASN A 104 -16.77 -2.15 20.11
CA ASN A 104 -17.58 -2.41 21.30
C ASN A 104 -16.65 -2.76 22.46
N PRO A 105 -16.53 -1.91 23.50
CA PRO A 105 -15.59 -2.13 24.60
C PRO A 105 -15.87 -3.42 25.38
N ALA A 106 -17.11 -3.92 25.40
CA ALA A 106 -17.47 -5.19 26.03
C ALA A 106 -16.97 -6.42 25.24
N GLN A 107 -16.56 -6.25 23.97
CA GLN A 107 -16.10 -7.33 23.10
C GLN A 107 -14.62 -7.18 22.79
N ARG A 108 -13.78 -7.96 23.50
CA ARG A 108 -12.30 -7.90 23.40
C ARG A 108 -11.78 -7.96 21.96
N HIS A 109 -12.41 -8.74 21.09
CA HIS A 109 -11.99 -8.88 19.70
C HIS A 109 -12.18 -7.62 18.85
N THR A 110 -12.95 -6.62 19.31
CA THR A 110 -13.14 -5.36 18.56
C THR A 110 -12.02 -4.36 18.83
N TRP A 111 -11.18 -4.60 19.83
CA TRP A 111 -9.99 -3.77 20.09
C TRP A 111 -8.95 -3.90 18.97
N THR A 112 -8.88 -5.04 18.29
CA THR A 112 -7.97 -5.24 17.13
C THR A 112 -8.29 -4.30 15.97
N LEU A 113 -9.50 -3.73 15.92
CA LEU A 113 -9.88 -2.74 14.90
C LEU A 113 -9.03 -1.46 14.96
N TRP A 114 -8.53 -1.11 16.15
CA TRP A 114 -7.72 0.09 16.35
C TRP A 114 -6.24 -0.09 15.99
N VAL A 115 -5.78 -1.34 15.83
CA VAL A 115 -4.37 -1.63 15.55
C VAL A 115 -3.94 -1.05 14.20
N LEU A 116 -4.68 -1.32 13.13
CA LEU A 116 -4.32 -0.83 11.79
C LEU A 116 -4.37 0.70 11.66
N PRO A 117 -5.41 1.43 12.14
CA PRO A 117 -5.39 2.89 12.13
C PRO A 117 -4.16 3.48 12.83
N VAL A 118 -3.81 2.96 14.01
CA VAL A 118 -2.63 3.42 14.76
C VAL A 118 -1.34 3.08 14.02
N LEU A 119 -1.28 1.89 13.42
CA LEU A 119 -0.12 1.48 12.64
C LEU A 119 0.10 2.37 11.41
N PHE A 120 -0.94 2.63 10.62
CA PHE A 120 -0.82 3.52 9.45
C PHE A 120 -0.54 4.98 9.84
N LEU A 121 -1.02 5.43 11.01
CA LEU A 121 -0.64 6.73 11.54
C LEU A 121 0.85 6.77 11.92
N PHE A 122 1.37 5.69 12.50
CA PHE A 122 2.78 5.55 12.79
C PHE A 122 3.61 5.54 11.50
N LEU A 123 3.21 4.76 10.48
CA LEU A 123 3.89 4.75 9.18
C LEU A 123 3.86 6.13 8.50
N SER A 124 2.75 6.87 8.59
CA SER A 124 2.65 8.24 8.07
C SER A 124 3.64 9.19 8.74
N LEU A 125 3.89 9.03 10.04
CA LEU A 125 4.88 9.82 10.77
C LEU A 125 6.30 9.37 10.41
N ASP A 126 6.52 8.05 10.35
CA ASP A 126 7.78 7.43 10.02
C ASP A 126 8.31 7.89 8.66
N GLU A 127 7.45 7.93 7.65
CA GLU A 127 7.75 8.49 6.33
C GLU A 127 8.39 9.88 6.39
N PHE A 128 8.03 10.70 7.38
CA PHE A 128 8.54 12.06 7.52
C PHE A 128 9.82 12.16 8.38
N ILE A 129 10.10 11.16 9.22
CA ILE A 129 11.18 11.22 10.23
C ILE A 129 12.20 10.09 10.13
N SER A 130 12.00 9.16 9.20
CA SER A 130 12.81 7.95 8.96
C SER A 130 13.17 7.20 10.23
N LEU A 131 12.16 6.94 11.07
CA LEU A 131 12.36 6.24 12.33
C LEU A 131 12.76 4.77 12.08
N HIS A 132 12.24 4.13 11.04
CA HIS A 132 12.62 2.77 10.67
C HIS A 132 14.08 2.67 10.24
N GLU A 133 14.62 3.68 9.54
CA GLU A 133 16.05 3.75 9.22
C GLU A 133 16.89 3.90 10.49
N PHE A 134 16.49 4.80 11.38
CA PHE A 134 17.17 4.98 12.67
C PHE A 134 17.19 3.67 13.48
N LEU A 135 16.03 3.02 13.63
CA LEU A 135 15.93 1.73 14.30
C LEU A 135 16.76 0.66 13.59
N GLY A 136 16.83 0.73 12.27
CA GLY A 136 17.67 -0.13 11.46
C GLY A 136 19.15 0.06 11.74
N SER A 137 19.62 1.30 11.87
CA SER A 137 21.01 1.62 12.26
C SER A 137 21.39 1.01 13.62
N LEU A 138 20.45 0.96 14.57
CA LEU A 138 20.68 0.32 15.87
C LEU A 138 20.91 -1.19 15.76
N THR A 139 20.44 -1.83 14.69
CA THR A 139 20.67 -3.27 14.47
C THR A 139 22.09 -3.59 14.02
N ASP A 140 22.87 -2.59 13.60
CA ASP A 140 24.25 -2.79 13.12
C ASP A 140 25.18 -3.29 14.23
N VAL A 141 24.81 -3.10 15.50
CA VAL A 141 25.52 -3.66 16.66
C VAL A 141 25.63 -5.19 16.60
N PHE A 142 24.72 -5.87 15.87
CA PHE A 142 24.74 -7.31 15.69
C PHE A 142 25.64 -7.77 14.53
N LEU A 143 26.19 -6.84 13.73
CA LEU A 143 27.13 -7.15 12.66
C LEU A 143 28.58 -7.25 13.16
N PRO A 144 29.45 -8.03 12.50
CA PRO A 144 30.86 -8.11 12.85
C PRO A 144 31.52 -6.71 12.78
N GLY A 145 32.01 -6.22 13.92
CA GLY A 145 32.61 -4.89 14.02
C GLY A 145 31.62 -3.75 14.23
N GLY A 146 30.32 -4.04 14.39
CA GLY A 146 29.29 -3.04 14.69
C GLY A 146 28.97 -2.08 13.55
N SER A 147 29.37 -2.41 12.31
CA SER A 147 29.15 -1.57 11.12
C SER A 147 28.69 -2.43 9.93
N ARG A 148 27.87 -1.81 9.07
CA ARG A 148 27.39 -2.39 7.81
C ARG A 148 28.31 -2.15 6.61
N ASP A 149 29.31 -1.28 6.71
CA ASP A 149 30.15 -0.75 5.61
C ASP A 149 30.92 -1.81 4.79
N HIS A 150 31.04 -3.03 5.31
CA HIS A 150 31.75 -4.15 4.67
C HIS A 150 30.88 -5.41 4.54
N THR A 151 29.56 -5.23 4.55
CA THR A 151 28.60 -6.33 4.43
C THR A 151 27.87 -6.25 3.10
N ILE A 152 27.24 -7.36 2.69
CA ILE A 152 26.33 -7.37 1.53
C ILE A 152 25.07 -6.52 1.76
N PHE A 153 24.83 -6.07 2.99
CA PHE A 153 23.72 -5.22 3.40
C PHE A 153 24.22 -3.82 3.79
N ALA A 154 25.22 -3.30 3.09
CA ALA A 154 25.85 -2.02 3.45
C ALA A 154 24.89 -0.82 3.38
N VAL A 155 23.83 -0.89 2.56
CA VAL A 155 22.81 0.15 2.47
C VAL A 155 21.72 -0.13 3.50
N THR A 156 21.11 -1.31 3.43
CA THR A 156 19.88 -1.60 4.17
C THR A 156 20.10 -2.17 5.57
N GLY A 157 21.28 -2.66 5.90
CA GLY A 157 21.55 -3.32 7.19
C GLY A 157 20.70 -4.58 7.42
N LEU A 158 20.49 -4.93 8.71
CA LEU A 158 19.76 -6.15 9.11
C LEU A 158 18.31 -5.90 9.56
N TRP A 159 17.83 -4.66 9.46
CA TRP A 159 16.55 -4.24 10.02
C TRP A 159 15.39 -5.06 9.44
N MET A 160 15.43 -5.38 8.15
CA MET A 160 14.39 -6.18 7.48
C MET A 160 14.21 -7.57 8.11
N PHE A 161 15.30 -8.19 8.56
CA PHE A 161 15.23 -9.51 9.19
C PHE A 161 14.78 -9.41 10.65
N ILE A 162 15.28 -8.41 11.38
CA ILE A 162 15.05 -8.27 12.82
C ILE A 162 13.68 -7.65 13.11
N LEU A 163 13.26 -6.66 12.33
CA LEU A 163 12.01 -5.93 12.48
C LEU A 163 10.99 -6.31 11.41
N GLY A 164 11.42 -6.43 10.15
CA GLY A 164 10.52 -6.73 9.02
C GLY A 164 9.83 -8.09 9.12
N ILE A 165 10.54 -9.18 9.44
CA ILE A 165 9.92 -10.52 9.59
C ILE A 165 8.89 -10.54 10.73
N PRO A 166 9.20 -10.10 11.97
CA PRO A 166 8.20 -9.98 13.03
C PRO A 166 7.04 -9.08 12.65
N PHE A 167 7.30 -7.97 11.93
CA PHE A 167 6.27 -7.07 11.46
C PHE A 167 5.30 -7.75 10.49
N ILE A 168 5.80 -8.54 9.52
CA ILE A 168 4.95 -9.33 8.61
C ILE A 168 4.08 -10.32 9.39
N LEU A 169 4.66 -11.05 10.35
CA LEU A 169 3.92 -12.03 11.16
C LEU A 169 2.83 -11.35 12.01
N PHE A 170 3.17 -10.23 12.63
CA PHE A 170 2.23 -9.40 13.37
C PHE A 170 1.09 -8.93 12.46
N LEU A 171 1.42 -8.36 11.29
CA LEU A 171 0.44 -7.88 10.33
C LEU A 171 -0.47 -9.00 9.81
N ALA A 172 0.09 -10.17 9.50
CA ALA A 172 -0.68 -11.35 9.10
C ALA A 172 -1.70 -11.76 10.18
N SER A 173 -1.32 -11.72 11.47
CA SER A 173 -2.24 -12.00 12.58
C SER A 173 -3.42 -11.00 12.63
N ILE A 174 -3.14 -9.72 12.38
CA ILE A 174 -4.17 -8.67 12.32
C ILE A 174 -5.06 -8.85 11.07
N MET A 175 -4.49 -9.25 9.93
CA MET A 175 -5.25 -9.56 8.71
C MET A 175 -6.23 -10.70 8.91
N ILE A 176 -5.85 -11.74 9.66
CA ILE A 176 -6.75 -12.84 10.00
C ILE A 176 -7.94 -12.32 10.83
N SER A 177 -7.66 -11.52 11.87
CA SER A 177 -8.70 -10.87 12.69
C SER A 177 -9.63 -9.98 11.86
N MET A 178 -9.06 -9.24 10.91
CA MET A 178 -9.78 -8.29 10.07
C MET A 178 -10.55 -8.94 8.92
N SER A 179 -10.19 -10.17 8.55
CA SER A 179 -10.76 -10.88 7.40
C SER A 179 -12.28 -10.98 7.45
N LYS A 180 -12.88 -11.13 8.64
CA LYS A 180 -14.34 -11.21 8.81
C LYS A 180 -15.08 -9.94 8.42
N TYR A 181 -14.43 -8.78 8.47
CA TYR A 181 -15.01 -7.50 8.05
C TYR A 181 -14.70 -7.22 6.58
N LEU A 182 -13.44 -7.39 6.19
CA LEU A 182 -12.98 -7.11 4.83
C LEU A 182 -13.63 -8.01 3.78
N LYS A 183 -13.92 -9.29 4.11
CA LYS A 183 -14.57 -10.23 3.19
C LYS A 183 -16.07 -9.97 3.00
N LYS A 184 -16.71 -9.20 3.90
CA LYS A 184 -18.14 -8.83 3.74
C LYS A 184 -18.38 -7.87 2.59
N VAL A 185 -17.38 -7.07 2.24
CA VAL A 185 -17.47 -6.09 1.15
C VAL A 185 -16.80 -6.66 -0.10
N PRO A 186 -17.53 -6.83 -1.22
CA PRO A 186 -16.96 -7.38 -2.45
C PRO A 186 -15.71 -6.61 -2.89
N GLY A 187 -14.59 -7.32 -2.96
CA GLY A 187 -13.31 -6.79 -3.45
C GLY A 187 -12.46 -6.01 -2.50
N VAL A 188 -12.95 -5.66 -1.31
CA VAL A 188 -12.11 -5.02 -0.29
C VAL A 188 -11.01 -5.96 0.16
N TRP A 189 -11.33 -7.23 0.46
CA TRP A 189 -10.33 -8.24 0.81
C TRP A 189 -9.20 -8.34 -0.22
N PHE A 190 -9.53 -8.40 -1.51
CA PHE A 190 -8.52 -8.51 -2.57
C PHE A 190 -7.65 -7.25 -2.68
N LYS A 191 -8.28 -6.06 -2.78
CA LYS A 191 -7.56 -4.78 -2.90
C LYS A 191 -6.62 -4.55 -1.71
N PHE A 192 -7.09 -4.84 -0.51
CA PHE A 192 -6.33 -4.64 0.72
C PHE A 192 -5.10 -5.56 0.80
N ASN A 193 -5.26 -6.86 0.51
CA ASN A 193 -4.13 -7.79 0.49
C ASN A 193 -3.18 -7.52 -0.69
N CYS A 194 -3.69 -7.12 -1.84
CA CYS A 194 -2.86 -6.72 -2.98
C CYS A 194 -2.03 -5.48 -2.64
N GLY A 195 -2.63 -4.48 -1.99
CA GLY A 195 -1.91 -3.28 -1.60
C GLY A 195 -0.83 -3.56 -0.57
N PHE A 196 -1.10 -4.41 0.43
CA PHE A 196 -0.04 -4.86 1.35
C PHE A 196 1.07 -5.66 0.65
N ALA A 197 0.71 -6.53 -0.30
CA ALA A 197 1.71 -7.28 -1.06
C ALA A 197 2.60 -6.35 -1.89
N LEU A 198 2.02 -5.32 -2.53
CA LEU A 198 2.78 -4.32 -3.28
C LEU A 198 3.69 -3.51 -2.36
N TYR A 199 3.13 -2.96 -1.28
CA TYR A 199 3.88 -2.17 -0.29
C TYR A 199 5.06 -2.94 0.29
N LEU A 200 4.81 -4.16 0.81
CA LEU A 200 5.87 -5.00 1.37
C LEU A 200 6.87 -5.51 0.31
N SER A 201 6.48 -5.58 -0.97
CA SER A 201 7.43 -5.94 -2.03
C SER A 201 8.41 -4.80 -2.31
N GLY A 202 7.98 -3.53 -2.22
CA GLY A 202 8.88 -2.38 -2.24
C GLY A 202 9.78 -2.40 -1.01
N ALA A 203 9.19 -2.14 0.15
CA ALA A 203 9.83 -1.91 1.45
C ALA A 203 10.69 -3.04 2.01
N LEU A 204 10.59 -4.26 1.49
CA LEU A 204 11.42 -5.39 1.96
C LEU A 204 12.01 -6.20 0.80
N GLY A 205 11.45 -6.10 -0.40
CA GLY A 205 11.88 -6.89 -1.54
C GLY A 205 12.83 -6.11 -2.45
N VAL A 206 12.38 -4.94 -2.92
CA VAL A 206 13.13 -4.11 -3.87
C VAL A 206 14.22 -3.32 -3.16
N GLU A 207 14.00 -2.90 -1.91
CA GLU A 207 15.00 -2.20 -1.09
C GLU A 207 16.32 -3.00 -1.01
N ILE A 208 16.24 -4.33 -0.89
CA ILE A 208 17.43 -5.21 -0.87
C ILE A 208 18.30 -5.01 -2.11
N LEU A 209 17.69 -4.76 -3.27
CA LEU A 209 18.40 -4.52 -4.52
C LEU A 209 19.23 -3.23 -4.47
N GLY A 210 18.84 -2.26 -3.64
CA GLY A 210 19.59 -1.03 -3.37
C GLY A 210 21.04 -1.30 -2.99
N ASN A 211 21.33 -2.37 -2.23
CA ASN A 211 22.69 -2.80 -1.86
C ASN A 211 23.60 -3.15 -3.05
N PHE A 212 23.02 -3.46 -4.21
CA PHE A 212 23.75 -3.86 -5.42
C PHE A 212 23.74 -2.77 -6.50
N THR A 213 23.10 -1.63 -6.22
CA THR A 213 23.08 -0.48 -7.13
C THR A 213 23.99 0.63 -6.62
N ARG A 214 24.40 1.53 -7.51
CA ARG A 214 25.29 2.65 -7.15
C ARG A 214 24.54 3.97 -7.30
N PRO A 215 24.53 4.84 -6.27
CA PRO A 215 23.94 6.17 -6.37
C PRO A 215 24.43 6.95 -7.59
N GLY A 216 23.52 7.67 -8.23
CA GLY A 216 23.80 8.45 -9.45
C GLY A 216 23.89 7.62 -10.74
N THR A 217 23.60 6.32 -10.71
CA THR A 217 23.51 5.48 -11.92
C THR A 217 22.06 5.18 -12.29
N TRP A 218 21.81 4.85 -13.57
CA TRP A 218 20.50 4.40 -14.03
C TRP A 218 19.95 3.19 -13.27
N GLY A 219 20.84 2.29 -12.82
CA GLY A 219 20.44 1.11 -12.05
C GLY A 219 19.81 1.49 -10.70
N TYR A 220 20.40 2.47 -10.01
CA TYR A 220 19.87 2.99 -8.75
C TYR A 220 18.56 3.75 -8.96
N VAL A 221 18.50 4.65 -9.94
CA VAL A 221 17.28 5.42 -10.26
C VAL A 221 16.10 4.50 -10.60
N LEU A 222 16.33 3.44 -11.39
CA LEU A 222 15.28 2.47 -11.72
C LEU A 222 14.86 1.65 -10.50
N GLN A 223 15.80 1.32 -9.61
CA GLN A 223 15.52 0.55 -8.40
C GLN A 223 14.68 1.38 -7.43
N VAL A 224 15.09 2.61 -7.10
CA VAL A 224 14.34 3.55 -6.26
C VAL A 224 12.94 3.82 -6.84
N ALA A 225 12.85 4.14 -8.13
CA ALA A 225 11.54 4.39 -8.75
C ALA A 225 10.60 3.18 -8.68
N PHE A 226 11.15 1.96 -8.70
CA PHE A 226 10.36 0.74 -8.59
C PHE A 226 9.97 0.43 -7.14
N GLU A 227 10.88 0.66 -6.19
CA GLU A 227 10.63 0.55 -4.76
C GLU A 227 9.51 1.50 -4.33
N GLU A 228 9.77 2.80 -4.44
CA GLU A 228 8.86 3.88 -4.04
C GLU A 228 7.54 3.85 -4.82
N GLY A 229 7.61 3.49 -6.11
CA GLY A 229 6.45 3.29 -6.94
C GLY A 229 5.56 2.14 -6.45
N LEU A 230 6.14 1.01 -6.01
CA LEU A 230 5.37 -0.11 -5.44
C LEU A 230 4.77 0.24 -4.08
N GLU A 231 5.47 1.01 -3.27
CA GLU A 231 4.99 1.48 -1.98
C GLU A 231 3.78 2.38 -2.10
N MET A 232 3.89 3.48 -2.84
CA MET A 232 2.78 4.41 -3.08
C MET A 232 1.58 3.68 -3.70
N LEU A 233 1.82 2.86 -4.73
CA LEU A 233 0.78 2.07 -5.38
C LEU A 233 0.09 1.11 -4.39
N GLY A 234 0.87 0.48 -3.52
CA GLY A 234 0.38 -0.38 -2.45
C GLY A 234 -0.56 0.36 -1.51
N VAL A 235 -0.17 1.56 -1.05
CA VAL A 235 -0.99 2.42 -0.21
C VAL A 235 -2.26 2.87 -0.94
N THR A 236 -2.19 3.20 -2.24
CA THR A 236 -3.38 3.53 -3.05
C THR A 236 -4.38 2.37 -3.13
N PHE A 237 -3.91 1.13 -3.27
CA PHE A 237 -4.78 -0.05 -3.24
C PHE A 237 -5.43 -0.27 -1.87
N ILE A 238 -4.67 -0.06 -0.79
CA ILE A 238 -5.17 -0.10 0.58
C ILE A 238 -6.22 0.99 0.78
N LEU A 239 -5.94 2.23 0.37
CA LEU A 239 -6.85 3.37 0.44
C LEU A 239 -8.17 3.08 -0.29
N TRP A 240 -8.08 2.49 -1.48
CA TRP A 240 -9.25 2.08 -2.24
C TRP A 240 -10.09 1.02 -1.51
N ALA A 241 -9.43 0.05 -0.88
CA ALA A 241 -10.11 -0.95 -0.05
C ALA A 241 -10.84 -0.30 1.13
N VAL A 242 -10.16 0.55 1.90
CA VAL A 242 -10.74 1.12 3.13
C VAL A 242 -11.80 2.18 2.83
N PHE A 243 -11.67 2.92 1.74
CA PHE A 243 -12.71 3.83 1.27
C PHE A 243 -14.02 3.07 0.96
N ASN A 244 -13.92 1.95 0.23
CA ASN A 244 -15.07 1.09 -0.05
C ASN A 244 -15.64 0.43 1.21
N LEU A 245 -14.76 0.06 2.15
CA LEU A 245 -15.16 -0.49 3.45
C LEU A 245 -16.02 0.52 4.22
N VAL A 246 -15.54 1.75 4.39
CA VAL A 246 -16.25 2.82 5.12
C VAL A 246 -17.58 3.16 4.44
N LYS A 247 -17.60 3.24 3.10
CA LYS A 247 -18.83 3.47 2.33
C LYS A 247 -19.87 2.36 2.53
N PHE A 248 -19.45 1.10 2.54
CA PHE A 248 -20.35 -0.04 2.74
C PHE A 248 -20.96 -0.06 4.15
N TYR A 249 -20.16 0.26 5.17
CA TYR A 249 -20.61 0.31 6.57
C TYR A 249 -21.40 1.58 6.93
N GLY A 250 -21.83 2.37 5.94
CA GLY A 250 -22.87 3.38 6.11
C GLY A 250 -22.38 4.79 6.38
N PHE A 251 -21.11 5.12 6.13
CA PHE A 251 -20.71 6.53 6.07
C PHE A 251 -21.21 7.16 4.77
N ARG A 252 -22.42 7.71 4.80
CA ARG A 252 -22.76 8.83 3.92
C ARG A 252 -22.12 10.06 4.56
N ILE A 253 -21.15 10.66 3.87
CA ILE A 253 -20.71 12.02 4.19
C ILE A 253 -21.88 12.93 3.80
N GLU A 254 -22.88 13.05 4.69
CA GLU A 254 -23.89 14.07 4.56
C GLU A 254 -23.21 15.38 4.95
N ILE A 255 -22.75 16.12 3.93
CA ILE A 255 -22.47 17.53 4.09
C ILE A 255 -23.83 18.17 4.37
N ARG A 256 -24.22 18.28 5.65
CA ARG A 256 -25.35 19.12 6.01
C ARG A 256 -24.96 20.54 5.62
N PRO A 257 -25.67 21.19 4.68
CA PRO A 257 -25.49 22.62 4.52
C PRO A 257 -25.85 23.25 5.87
N TYR A 258 -24.92 24.01 6.43
CA TYR A 258 -25.22 24.92 7.53
C TYR A 258 -26.28 25.88 6.98
N LEU A 259 -27.55 25.61 7.31
CA LEU A 259 -28.57 26.62 7.19
C LEU A 259 -28.23 27.68 8.25
N ASN A 260 -27.87 28.86 7.77
CA ASN A 260 -27.70 30.05 8.58
C ASN A 260 -29.01 30.29 9.34
N GLU A 261 -28.95 30.26 10.66
CA GLU A 261 -29.94 30.92 11.53
C GLU A 261 -29.69 32.43 11.54
#